data_AF-A0A4Q6J8V7-F1
#
_entry.id   AF-A0A4Q6J8V7-F1
#
_cell.length_a   1.000
_cell.length_b   1.000
_cell.length_c   1.000
_cell.angle_alpha   90.00
_cell.angle_beta   90.00
_cell.angle_gamma   90.00
#
_symmetry.space_group_name_H-M   'P 1'
#
loop_
_entity.id
_entity.type
_entity.pdbx_description
1 polymer ?
#
loop_
_entity_poly.entity_id
_entity_poly.type
_entity_poly.pdbx_seq_one_letter_code
_entity_poly.pdbx_strand_id
1 'polypeptide(L)'
;MNRTLALIFILPLTAFALNEWHIQSDGFKTKPSTQQFIASYKAEADQIAPQPIVNLTAPLNQLSDRAHDYLYKQGRLPEQLANTAFSEFDLDTLKTLQPGDNFILVIDEYLSYTVEISNIIEASNGDRSVFGKVNAHAKADYQAVMTLTENTLQGQFDANNQSYKFQSHGEYGWVTKL
;
A
#
# COMPACT_ATOMS: atom_id res chain seq x y z
N MET A 1 -23.29 24.93 -5.42
CA MET A 1 -22.06 24.66 -4.65
C MET A 1 -22.09 23.19 -4.30
N ASN A 2 -21.55 22.33 -5.17
CA ASN A 2 -21.68 20.88 -5.03
C ASN A 2 -20.56 20.35 -4.14
N ARG A 3 -20.92 19.80 -2.98
CA ARG A 3 -20.00 19.14 -2.06
C ARG A 3 -19.97 17.66 -2.43
N THR A 4 -18.87 17.20 -3.01
CA THR A 4 -18.63 15.78 -3.23
C THR A 4 -18.24 15.15 -1.90
N LEU A 5 -19.11 14.29 -1.35
CA LEU A 5 -18.74 13.41 -0.24
C LEU A 5 -17.89 12.27 -0.79
N ALA A 6 -16.65 12.17 -0.33
CA ALA A 6 -15.84 10.97 -0.51
C ALA A 6 -16.33 9.91 0.49
N LEU A 7 -16.94 8.83 -0.02
CA LEU A 7 -17.27 7.64 0.75
C LEU A 7 -15.99 6.81 0.92
N ILE A 8 -15.44 6.84 2.13
CA ILE A 8 -14.34 5.94 2.54
C ILE A 8 -14.99 4.61 2.92
N PHE A 9 -14.77 3.57 2.12
CA PHE A 9 -15.13 2.21 2.50
C PHE A 9 -14.03 1.64 3.40
N ILE A 10 -14.28 1.62 4.70
CA ILE A 10 -13.51 0.81 5.64
C ILE A 10 -14.13 -0.59 5.59
N LEU A 11 -13.44 -1.56 4.99
CA LEU A 11 -13.84 -2.96 5.05
C LEU A 11 -13.34 -3.56 6.38
N PRO A 12 -14.23 -3.98 7.30
CA PRO A 12 -13.81 -4.77 8.44
C PRO A 12 -13.43 -6.19 7.98
N LEU A 13 -12.22 -6.61 8.31
CA LEU A 13 -11.72 -7.98 8.17
C LEU A 13 -12.39 -8.89 9.21
N THR A 14 -13.64 -9.27 9.01
CA THR A 14 -14.23 -10.40 9.75
C THR A 14 -15.24 -11.17 8.91
N ALA A 15 -15.09 -12.49 8.97
CA ALA A 15 -16.01 -13.54 8.54
C ALA A 15 -15.98 -13.93 7.05
N PHE A 16 -15.09 -14.87 6.73
CA PHE A 16 -15.45 -15.94 5.81
C PHE A 16 -16.65 -16.68 6.42
N ALA A 17 -17.83 -16.42 5.88
CA ALA A 17 -19.00 -17.28 6.07
C ALA A 17 -19.49 -17.67 4.68
N LEU A 18 -19.44 -18.98 4.40
CA LEU A 18 -20.29 -19.62 3.40
C LEU A 18 -21.71 -19.12 3.65
N ASN A 19 -22.28 -18.35 2.74
CA ASN A 19 -23.72 -18.23 2.60
C ASN A 19 -24.04 -18.32 1.12
N GLU A 20 -24.68 -19.44 0.78
CA GLU A 20 -25.29 -19.74 -0.50
C GLU A 20 -26.20 -18.57 -0.91
N TRP A 21 -25.87 -17.92 -2.01
CA TRP A 21 -26.80 -17.00 -2.66
C TRP A 21 -27.82 -17.82 -3.46
N HIS A 22 -28.97 -18.09 -2.84
CA HIS A 22 -30.19 -18.39 -3.57
C HIS A 22 -30.67 -17.11 -4.26
N ILE A 23 -30.46 -17.01 -5.58
CA ILE A 23 -31.20 -16.04 -6.40
C ILE A 23 -32.47 -16.73 -6.89
N GLN A 24 -33.63 -16.28 -6.38
CA GLN A 24 -34.93 -16.54 -6.98
C GLN A 24 -34.97 -15.90 -8.37
N SER A 25 -34.97 -16.74 -9.40
CA SER A 25 -35.15 -16.36 -10.80
C SER A 25 -36.61 -16.47 -11.21
N ASP A 26 -37.48 -15.61 -10.66
CA ASP A 26 -38.80 -15.43 -11.25
C ASP A 26 -38.69 -14.51 -12.47
N GLY A 27 -38.68 -15.12 -13.65
CA GLY A 27 -39.02 -14.41 -14.88
C GLY A 27 -38.11 -14.56 -16.09
N PHE A 28 -37.66 -15.77 -16.44
CA PHE A 28 -37.25 -16.05 -17.83
C PHE A 28 -37.77 -17.42 -18.27
N LYS A 29 -38.93 -17.43 -18.95
CA LYS A 29 -39.41 -18.60 -19.71
C LYS A 29 -38.71 -18.64 -21.06
N THR A 30 -37.58 -19.35 -21.15
CA THR A 30 -37.12 -19.96 -22.41
C THR A 30 -36.26 -21.19 -22.11
N LYS A 31 -36.63 -22.34 -22.67
CA LYS A 31 -35.86 -23.60 -22.63
C LYS A 31 -34.43 -23.37 -23.19
N PRO A 32 -33.40 -24.03 -22.65
CA PRO A 32 -32.07 -23.97 -23.25
C PRO A 32 -32.03 -24.82 -24.53
N SER A 33 -31.77 -24.18 -25.67
CA SER A 33 -31.34 -24.86 -26.89
C SER A 33 -29.82 -24.97 -26.89
N THR A 34 -29.32 -26.19 -27.02
CA THR A 34 -27.90 -26.51 -27.12
C THR A 34 -27.35 -26.02 -28.46
N GLN A 35 -26.91 -24.77 -28.51
CA GLN A 35 -26.10 -24.25 -29.61
C GLN A 35 -24.88 -23.58 -29.01
N GLN A 36 -23.72 -24.23 -29.18
CA GLN A 36 -22.41 -23.68 -28.83
C GLN A 36 -22.18 -22.40 -29.62
N PHE A 37 -22.29 -21.25 -28.95
CA PHE A 37 -21.66 -20.04 -29.40
C PHE A 37 -20.16 -20.17 -29.08
N ILE A 38 -19.37 -20.57 -30.07
CA ILE A 38 -17.92 -20.37 -30.01
C ILE A 38 -17.71 -18.87 -30.24
N ALA A 39 -17.63 -18.12 -29.14
CA ALA A 39 -17.03 -16.79 -29.19
C ALA A 39 -15.55 -17.01 -29.51
N SER A 40 -15.17 -16.72 -30.76
CA SER A 40 -13.77 -16.61 -31.17
C SER A 40 -13.16 -15.39 -30.50
N TYR A 41 -12.58 -15.58 -29.32
CA TYR A 41 -11.69 -14.59 -28.72
C TYR A 41 -10.46 -14.50 -29.61
N LYS A 42 -10.35 -13.43 -30.39
CA LYS A 42 -9.07 -13.01 -30.96
C LYS A 42 -8.13 -12.79 -29.77
N ALA A 43 -7.16 -13.68 -29.63
CA ALA A 43 -6.04 -13.49 -28.73
C ALA A 43 -5.12 -12.41 -29.32
N GLU A 44 -5.44 -11.14 -29.10
CA GLU A 44 -4.45 -10.07 -29.12
C GLU A 44 -3.85 -10.03 -27.71
N ALA A 45 -3.00 -11.03 -27.45
CA ALA A 45 -2.06 -10.98 -26.35
C ALA A 45 -1.03 -9.90 -26.72
N ASP A 46 -1.32 -8.65 -26.37
CA ASP A 46 -0.24 -7.69 -26.14
C ASP A 46 0.62 -8.28 -25.02
N GLN A 47 1.72 -8.90 -25.43
CA GLN A 47 2.79 -9.28 -24.52
C GLN A 47 3.41 -7.99 -24.01
N ILE A 48 2.81 -7.41 -22.96
CA ILE A 48 3.50 -6.44 -22.13
C ILE A 48 4.68 -7.23 -21.55
N ALA A 49 5.89 -6.94 -22.03
CA ALA A 49 7.10 -7.52 -21.47
C ALA A 49 7.06 -7.31 -19.95
N PRO A 50 7.39 -8.33 -19.13
CA PRO A 50 7.45 -8.14 -17.68
C PRO A 50 8.39 -6.97 -17.39
N GLN A 51 7.86 -5.97 -16.66
CA GLN A 51 8.65 -4.84 -16.19
C GLN A 51 9.83 -5.38 -15.36
N PRO A 52 11.04 -4.82 -15.49
CA PRO A 52 12.18 -5.26 -14.70
C PRO A 52 11.89 -5.00 -13.22
N ILE A 53 12.10 -6.02 -12.37
CA ILE A 53 12.03 -5.87 -10.91
C ILE A 53 13.10 -4.89 -10.47
N VAL A 54 12.69 -3.84 -9.77
CA VAL A 54 13.58 -2.84 -9.17
C VAL A 54 13.87 -3.23 -7.74
N ASN A 55 15.15 -3.40 -7.43
CA ASN A 55 15.63 -3.51 -6.05
C ASN A 55 16.34 -2.21 -5.70
N LEU A 56 15.69 -1.35 -4.90
CA LEU A 56 16.34 -0.12 -4.46
C LEU A 56 17.53 -0.48 -3.57
N THR A 57 18.71 -0.02 -3.98
CA THR A 57 19.95 -0.15 -3.21
C THR A 57 20.11 1.00 -2.21
N ALA A 58 19.39 2.10 -2.42
CA ALA A 58 19.31 3.23 -1.51
C ALA A 58 18.01 3.15 -0.66
N PRO A 59 18.05 3.61 0.60
CA PRO A 59 16.84 3.78 1.41
C PRO A 59 15.83 4.73 0.79
N LEU A 60 14.54 4.42 0.99
CA LEU A 60 13.42 5.28 0.62
C LEU A 60 13.32 6.52 1.51
N ASN A 61 13.89 6.46 2.71
CA ASN A 61 13.93 7.58 3.64
C ASN A 61 15.31 7.72 4.30
N GLN A 62 15.61 8.95 4.71
CA GLN A 62 16.84 9.29 5.42
C GLN A 62 16.50 10.05 6.70
N LEU A 63 17.19 9.75 7.80
CA LEU A 63 17.00 10.44 9.07
C LEU A 63 17.30 11.94 8.93
N SER A 64 16.43 12.79 9.50
CA SER A 64 16.54 14.24 9.33
C SER A 64 16.06 15.00 10.57
N ASP A 65 16.96 15.78 11.16
CA ASP A 65 16.64 16.73 12.23
C ASP A 65 15.74 17.87 11.71
N ARG A 66 15.85 18.21 10.41
CA ARG A 66 15.02 19.26 9.80
C ARG A 66 13.57 18.83 9.68
N ALA A 67 13.31 17.54 9.49
CA ALA A 67 11.97 16.99 9.43
C ALA A 67 11.23 17.23 10.76
N HIS A 68 11.89 17.07 11.92
CA HIS A 68 11.30 17.39 13.22
C HIS A 68 10.83 18.84 13.28
N ASP A 69 11.71 19.79 12.95
CA ASP A 69 11.40 21.22 13.05
C ASP A 69 10.28 21.65 12.10
N TYR A 70 10.26 21.10 10.89
CA TYR A 70 9.19 21.32 9.93
C TYR A 70 7.86 20.80 10.48
N LEU A 71 7.81 19.54 10.90
CA LEU A 71 6.59 18.89 11.37
C LEU A 71 6.04 19.52 12.66
N TYR A 72 6.93 19.96 13.56
CA TYR A 72 6.55 20.73 14.75
C TYR A 72 5.81 22.01 14.37
N LYS A 73 6.37 22.81 13.44
CA LYS A 73 5.75 24.06 12.97
C LYS A 73 4.41 23.82 12.26
N GLN A 74 4.26 22.68 11.59
CA GLN A 74 3.02 22.30 10.93
C GLN A 74 1.97 21.67 11.87
N GLY A 75 2.31 21.41 13.15
CA GLY A 75 1.41 20.72 14.09
C GLY A 75 1.14 19.26 13.70
N ARG A 76 2.15 18.58 13.11
CA ARG A 76 2.04 17.22 12.54
C ARG A 76 2.94 16.18 13.21
N LEU A 77 3.41 16.47 14.43
CA LEU A 77 4.14 15.49 15.22
C LEU A 77 3.23 14.29 15.58
N PRO A 78 3.80 13.09 15.79
CA PRO A 78 3.03 11.97 16.31
C PRO A 78 2.55 12.26 17.74
N GLU A 79 1.51 11.55 18.16
CA GLU A 79 0.95 11.68 19.51
C GLU A 79 1.99 11.35 20.60
N GLN A 80 2.88 10.39 20.32
CA GLN A 80 3.97 9.99 21.19
C GLN A 80 5.31 10.18 20.46
N LEU A 81 6.22 10.93 21.08
CA LEU A 81 7.57 11.19 20.56
C LEU A 81 8.61 10.14 20.98
N ALA A 82 8.31 9.36 22.02
CA ALA A 82 9.21 8.30 22.46
C ALA A 82 9.27 7.21 21.39
N ASN A 83 10.49 6.83 20.99
CA ASN A 83 10.76 5.88 19.89
C ASN A 83 10.31 6.36 18.51
N THR A 84 10.32 7.69 18.29
CA THR A 84 10.08 8.29 16.99
C THR A 84 11.40 8.73 16.37
N ALA A 85 11.62 8.32 15.12
CA ALA A 85 12.64 8.89 14.25
C ALA A 85 11.98 9.81 13.22
N PHE A 86 12.65 10.92 12.91
CA PHE A 86 12.22 11.86 11.89
C PHE A 86 13.01 11.65 10.61
N SER A 87 12.36 11.76 9.46
CA SER A 87 12.98 11.42 8.17
C SER A 87 12.46 12.25 7.02
N GLU A 88 13.27 12.35 5.97
CA GLU A 88 12.89 12.80 4.63
C GLU A 88 12.63 11.57 3.76
N PHE A 89 11.46 11.51 3.12
CA PHE A 89 10.97 10.41 2.30
C PHE A 89 10.99 10.78 0.82
N ASP A 90 11.50 9.88 -0.01
CA ASP A 90 11.44 9.97 -1.46
C ASP A 90 10.09 9.42 -1.98
N LEU A 91 9.07 10.27 -1.94
CA LEU A 91 7.73 9.90 -2.40
C LEU A 91 7.68 9.67 -3.91
N ASP A 92 8.51 10.36 -4.68
CA ASP A 92 8.48 10.24 -6.13
C ASP A 92 9.03 8.89 -6.57
N THR A 93 10.11 8.41 -5.95
CA THR A 93 10.56 7.03 -6.14
C THR A 93 9.47 6.05 -5.74
N LEU A 94 8.82 6.21 -4.59
CA LEU A 94 7.74 5.30 -4.14
C LEU A 94 6.59 5.21 -5.14
N LYS A 95 6.23 6.32 -5.81
CA LYS A 95 5.17 6.36 -6.85
C LYS A 95 5.53 5.52 -8.08
N THR A 96 6.82 5.31 -8.36
CA THR A 96 7.25 4.53 -9.54
C THR A 96 7.25 3.02 -9.30
N LEU A 97 7.36 2.58 -8.04
CA LEU A 97 7.53 1.16 -7.71
C LEU A 97 6.29 0.33 -8.07
N GLN A 98 6.54 -0.92 -8.46
CA GLN A 98 5.57 -1.90 -8.94
C GLN A 98 5.56 -3.16 -8.04
N PRO A 99 4.52 -4.02 -8.14
CA PRO A 99 4.56 -5.34 -7.52
C PRO A 99 5.81 -6.14 -7.94
N GLY A 100 6.49 -6.71 -6.95
CA GLY A 100 7.78 -7.41 -7.07
C GLY A 100 9.00 -6.56 -6.69
N ASP A 101 8.87 -5.22 -6.71
CA ASP A 101 9.97 -4.33 -6.36
C ASP A 101 10.27 -4.35 -4.86
N ASN A 102 11.52 -4.03 -4.51
CA ASN A 102 11.98 -3.95 -3.13
C ASN A 102 12.44 -2.54 -2.79
N PHE A 103 12.07 -2.05 -1.61
CA PHE A 103 12.60 -0.81 -1.04
C PHE A 103 13.08 -1.01 0.40
N ILE A 104 14.01 -0.16 0.82
CA ILE A 104 14.54 -0.17 2.19
C ILE A 104 13.91 0.99 2.96
N LEU A 105 13.33 0.69 4.12
CA LEU A 105 12.79 1.68 5.05
C LEU A 105 13.70 1.74 6.28
N VAL A 106 14.25 2.91 6.55
CA VAL A 106 15.07 3.20 7.74
C VAL A 106 14.14 3.57 8.90
N ILE A 107 14.33 2.90 10.03
CA ILE A 107 13.50 3.07 11.24
C ILE A 107 14.23 3.95 12.25
N ASP A 108 15.52 3.71 12.44
CA ASP A 108 16.42 4.51 13.26
C ASP A 108 17.87 4.33 12.78
N GLU A 109 18.86 4.84 13.52
CA GLU A 109 20.29 4.80 13.18
C GLU A 109 20.82 3.37 12.98
N TYR A 110 20.21 2.38 13.64
CA TYR A 110 20.70 1.00 13.71
C TYR A 110 19.76 -0.01 13.06
N LEU A 111 18.55 0.41 12.67
CA LEU A 111 17.50 -0.48 12.20
C LEU A 111 16.89 -0.02 10.87
N SER A 112 16.86 -0.96 9.92
CA SER A 112 16.16 -0.81 8.65
C SER A 112 15.53 -2.13 8.24
N TYR A 113 14.47 -2.05 7.44
CA TYR A 113 13.82 -3.23 6.87
C TYR A 113 13.71 -3.11 5.35
N THR A 114 13.88 -4.23 4.66
CA THR A 114 13.53 -4.35 3.25
C THR A 114 12.08 -4.78 3.12
N VAL A 115 11.33 -4.10 2.28
CA VAL A 115 9.93 -4.39 1.97
C VAL A 115 9.82 -4.76 0.50
N GLU A 116 9.30 -5.95 0.22
CA GLU A 116 8.91 -6.37 -1.12
C GLU A 116 7.46 -5.95 -1.37
N ILE A 117 7.17 -5.28 -2.48
CA ILE A 117 5.80 -4.91 -2.83
C ILE A 117 5.08 -6.15 -3.36
N SER A 118 4.03 -6.56 -2.67
CA SER A 118 3.20 -7.71 -3.07
C SER A 118 2.02 -7.32 -3.95
N ASN A 119 1.43 -6.14 -3.71
CA ASN A 119 0.29 -5.66 -4.48
C ASN A 119 0.16 -4.13 -4.41
N ILE A 120 -0.46 -3.55 -5.43
CA ILE A 120 -0.80 -2.13 -5.49
C ILE A 120 -2.23 -2.00 -6.01
N ILE A 121 -3.04 -1.21 -5.31
CA ILE A 121 -4.37 -0.79 -5.75
C ILE A 121 -4.32 0.70 -6.00
N GLU A 122 -4.53 1.11 -7.25
CA GLU A 122 -4.55 2.50 -7.66
C GLU A 122 -5.98 3.00 -7.84
N ALA A 123 -6.30 4.12 -7.20
CA ALA A 123 -7.57 4.80 -7.34
C ALA A 123 -7.57 5.72 -8.57
N SER A 124 -8.75 6.11 -9.05
CA SER A 124 -8.90 6.94 -10.26
C SER A 124 -8.29 8.35 -10.14
N ASN A 125 -7.99 8.80 -8.93
CA ASN A 125 -7.31 10.06 -8.65
C ASN A 125 -5.78 9.93 -8.55
N GLY A 126 -5.22 8.73 -8.77
CA GLY A 126 -3.79 8.45 -8.67
C GLY A 126 -3.30 8.10 -7.26
N ASP A 127 -4.18 8.07 -6.26
CA ASP A 127 -3.83 7.57 -4.93
C ASP A 127 -3.56 6.06 -4.97
N ARG A 128 -2.56 5.60 -4.24
CA ARG A 128 -2.12 4.20 -4.26
C ARG A 128 -2.20 3.60 -2.86
N SER A 129 -2.82 2.44 -2.76
CA SER A 129 -2.67 1.55 -1.60
C SER A 129 -1.64 0.48 -1.94
N VAL A 130 -0.53 0.46 -1.23
CA VAL A 130 0.59 -0.46 -1.45
C VAL A 130 0.63 -1.46 -0.30
N PHE A 131 0.71 -2.73 -0.67
CA PHE A 131 0.80 -3.87 0.25
C PHE A 131 2.15 -4.53 0.05
N GLY A 132 2.87 -4.80 1.14
CA GLY A 132 4.22 -5.34 1.08
C GLY A 132 4.47 -6.45 2.08
N LYS A 133 5.54 -7.20 1.84
CA LYS A 133 6.11 -8.18 2.76
C LYS A 133 7.39 -7.62 3.33
N VAL A 134 7.51 -7.59 4.65
CA VAL A 134 8.70 -7.10 5.34
C VAL A 134 9.65 -8.26 5.58
N ASN A 135 10.83 -8.18 4.98
CA ASN A 135 11.89 -9.15 5.15
C ASN A 135 12.62 -8.90 6.48
N ALA A 136 12.07 -9.46 7.56
CA ALA A 136 12.68 -9.46 8.88
C ALA A 136 13.35 -10.81 9.13
N HIS A 137 14.67 -10.80 9.35
CA HIS A 137 15.56 -11.97 9.43
C HIS A 137 14.88 -13.29 9.89
N ALA A 138 14.76 -14.23 8.93
CA ALA A 138 14.58 -15.67 9.10
C ALA A 138 13.20 -16.28 9.45
N LYS A 139 12.10 -15.55 9.63
CA LYS A 139 10.73 -16.14 9.55
C LYS A 139 9.61 -15.10 9.58
N ALA A 140 8.59 -15.40 8.76
CA ALA A 140 7.28 -14.75 8.58
C ALA A 140 7.24 -13.55 7.60
N ASP A 141 6.35 -13.68 6.61
CA ASP A 141 5.87 -12.64 5.71
C ASP A 141 5.06 -11.60 6.52
N TYR A 142 5.73 -10.73 7.27
CA TYR A 142 5.04 -9.63 7.95
C TYR A 142 4.47 -8.66 6.91
N GLN A 143 3.27 -8.14 7.15
CA GLN A 143 2.60 -7.28 6.19
C GLN A 143 2.89 -5.81 6.46
N ALA A 144 3.25 -5.10 5.40
CA ALA A 144 3.25 -3.64 5.34
C ALA A 144 2.02 -3.18 4.56
N VAL A 145 1.34 -2.15 5.07
CA VAL A 145 0.26 -1.47 4.36
C VAL A 145 0.53 0.02 4.39
N MET A 146 0.46 0.66 3.22
CA MET A 146 0.63 2.10 3.12
C MET A 146 -0.30 2.70 2.08
N THR A 147 -0.71 3.94 2.33
CA THR A 147 -1.44 4.78 1.40
C THR A 147 -0.54 5.94 0.99
N LEU A 148 -0.38 6.09 -0.31
CA LEU A 148 0.37 7.16 -0.95
C LEU A 148 -0.61 8.03 -1.72
N THR A 149 -0.60 9.33 -1.44
CA THR A 149 -1.30 10.35 -2.24
C THR A 149 -0.28 11.16 -3.02
N GLU A 150 -0.73 12.21 -3.70
CA GLU A 150 0.16 13.18 -4.35
C GLU A 150 1.27 13.71 -3.42
N ASN A 151 0.95 14.00 -2.15
CA ASN A 151 1.87 14.68 -1.23
C ASN A 151 1.89 14.12 0.19
N THR A 152 1.34 12.93 0.43
CA THR A 152 1.38 12.30 1.76
C THR A 152 1.64 10.82 1.64
N LEU A 153 2.46 10.30 2.54
CA LEU A 153 2.58 8.88 2.81
C LEU A 153 2.04 8.60 4.21
N GLN A 154 1.30 7.52 4.36
CA GLN A 154 0.90 7.00 5.67
C GLN A 154 0.94 5.49 5.62
N GLY A 155 1.38 4.83 6.69
CA GLY A 155 1.40 3.39 6.70
C GLY A 155 1.78 2.79 8.03
N GLN A 156 1.73 1.47 8.06
CA GLN A 156 2.15 0.66 9.17
C GLN A 156 2.73 -0.65 8.68
N PHE A 157 3.63 -1.23 9.47
CA PHE A 157 4.15 -2.57 9.21
C PHE A 157 4.57 -3.25 10.50
N ASP A 158 4.57 -4.57 10.49
CA ASP A 158 5.08 -5.39 11.58
C ASP A 158 6.46 -5.94 11.23
N ALA A 159 7.34 -6.09 12.23
CA ALA A 159 8.61 -6.78 12.09
C ALA A 159 9.12 -7.27 13.45
N ASN A 160 9.56 -8.54 13.54
CA ASN A 160 10.23 -9.11 14.73
C ASN A 160 9.51 -8.80 16.06
N ASN A 161 8.19 -9.00 16.11
CA ASN A 161 7.30 -8.72 17.25
C ASN A 161 7.10 -7.25 17.61
N GLN A 162 7.46 -6.33 16.72
CA GLN A 162 7.21 -4.90 16.86
C GLN A 162 6.30 -4.42 15.73
N SER A 163 5.50 -3.41 16.02
CA SER A 163 4.70 -2.70 15.03
C SER A 163 5.22 -1.29 14.90
N TYR A 164 5.25 -0.78 13.68
CA TYR A 164 5.70 0.56 13.38
C TYR A 164 4.62 1.27 12.58
N LYS A 165 4.49 2.57 12.84
CA LYS A 165 3.64 3.48 12.09
C LYS A 165 4.50 4.59 11.51
N PHE A 166 4.21 5.01 10.29
CA PHE A 166 4.90 6.11 9.67
C PHE A 166 3.94 7.03 8.94
N GLN A 167 4.32 8.30 8.85
CA GLN A 167 3.57 9.32 8.14
C GLN A 167 4.50 10.40 7.60
N SER A 168 4.19 10.92 6.41
CA SER A 168 4.84 12.10 5.83
C SER A 168 3.83 13.13 5.34
N HIS A 169 4.30 14.37 5.26
CA HIS A 169 3.65 15.47 4.55
C HIS A 169 4.71 16.16 3.68
N GLY A 170 4.57 16.00 2.37
CA GLY A 170 5.71 16.13 1.46
C GLY A 170 6.78 15.10 1.79
N GLU A 171 8.04 15.51 1.63
CA GLU A 171 9.19 14.69 2.00
C GLU A 171 9.31 14.50 3.52
N TYR A 172 8.87 15.46 4.34
CA TYR A 172 9.08 15.40 5.78
C TYR A 172 8.10 14.47 6.49
N GLY A 173 8.63 13.51 7.25
CA GLY A 173 7.84 12.53 7.96
C GLY A 173 8.51 12.00 9.22
N TRP A 174 7.86 11.00 9.80
CA TRP A 174 8.32 10.29 10.97
C TRP A 174 7.98 8.80 10.88
N VAL A 175 8.76 7.99 11.57
CA VAL A 175 8.51 6.58 11.84
C VAL A 175 8.51 6.41 13.35
N THR A 176 7.47 5.81 13.91
CA THR A 176 7.37 5.54 15.34
C THR A 176 7.09 4.07 15.60
N LYS A 177 7.74 3.56 16.62
CA LYS A 177 7.39 2.27 17.21
C LYS A 177 6.10 2.39 18.03
N LEU A 178 5.17 1.45 17.86
CA LEU A 178 3.91 1.35 18.60
C LEU A 178 4.04 0.56 19.91
#